data_AF-A0A6J4Q670-F1
#
_entry.id   AF-A0A6J4Q670-F1
#
_cell.length_a   1.000
_cell.length_b   1.000
_cell.length_c   1.000
_cell.angle_alpha   90.00
_cell.angle_beta   90.00
_cell.angle_gamma   90.00
#
_symmetry.space_group_name_H-M   'P 1'
#
loop_
_entity.id
_entity.type
_entity.pdbx_description
1 polymer ?
#
loop_
_entity_poly.entity_id
_entity_poly.type
_entity_poly.pdbx_seq_one_letter_code
_entity_poly.pdbx_strand_id
1 'polypeptide(L)'
;MQFREGLSDRQATEAVRTRIGWKYLLALDLADPGFDHSVPREFRAHLLEHQAGERLLARVLEAGLLKARGRQRTDSRHVLAAARDLNRVELRAETLRAALN
;
A
#
# COMPACT_ATOMS: atom_id res chain seq x y z
N MET A 1 -1.61 -4.15 1.13
CA MET A 1 -1.90 -3.42 2.38
C MET A 1 -3.40 -3.31 2.64
N GLN A 2 -4.22 -2.97 1.65
CA GLN A 2 -5.68 -2.87 1.80
C GLN A 2 -6.33 -4.09 2.47
N PHE A 3 -6.17 -5.29 1.90
CA PHE A 3 -6.70 -6.54 2.47
C PHE A 3 -6.10 -6.85 3.84
N ARG A 4 -4.78 -6.66 4.00
CA ARG A 4 -4.04 -6.92 5.25
C ARG A 4 -4.49 -6.01 6.40
N GLU A 5 -4.87 -4.77 6.08
CA GLU A 5 -5.29 -3.75 7.05
C GLU A 5 -6.82 -3.63 7.16
N GLY A 6 -7.59 -4.47 6.46
CA GLY A 6 -9.05 -4.46 6.51
C GLY A 6 -9.68 -3.16 6.01
N LEU A 7 -9.04 -2.45 5.07
CA LEU A 7 -9.49 -1.14 4.61
C LEU A 7 -10.49 -1.25 3.46
N SER A 8 -11.52 -0.39 3.48
CA SER A 8 -12.36 -0.11 2.31
C SER A 8 -11.55 0.59 1.20
N ASP A 9 -12.06 0.61 -0.02
CA ASP A 9 -11.39 1.27 -1.16
C ASP A 9 -11.11 2.76 -0.88
N ARG A 10 -12.08 3.46 -0.26
CA ARG A 10 -11.92 4.87 0.15
C ARG A 10 -10.80 5.01 1.19
N GLN A 11 -10.79 4.16 2.22
CA GLN A 11 -9.76 4.20 3.26
C GLN A 11 -8.38 3.84 2.73
N ALA A 12 -8.28 2.89 1.80
CA ALA A 12 -7.02 2.52 1.16
C ALA A 12 -6.47 3.68 0.33
N THR A 13 -7.34 4.36 -0.42
CA THR A 13 -6.98 5.53 -1.21
C THR A 13 -6.53 6.69 -0.32
N GLU A 14 -7.26 6.93 0.77
CA GLU A 14 -6.88 7.94 1.75
C GLU A 14 -5.55 7.61 2.43
N ALA A 15 -5.29 6.33 2.72
CA ALA A 15 -4.03 5.87 3.24
C ALA A 15 -2.87 6.10 2.25
N VAL A 16 -3.09 6.00 0.94
CA VAL A 16 -2.08 6.36 -0.07
C VAL A 16 -1.72 7.84 0.00
N ARG A 17 -2.71 8.72 0.20
CA ARG A 17 -2.49 10.18 0.27
C ARG A 17 -1.77 10.59 1.54
N THR A 18 -2.17 10.01 2.67
CA THR A 18 -1.82 10.51 4.01
C THR A 18 -0.69 9.75 4.70
N ARG A 19 -0.40 8.50 4.29
CA ARG A 19 0.54 7.64 5.00
C ARG A 19 1.73 7.31 4.10
N ILE A 20 2.90 7.81 4.47
CA ILE A 20 4.14 7.59 3.70
C ILE A 20 4.45 6.10 3.51
N GLY A 21 4.08 5.23 4.46
CA GLY A 21 4.24 3.79 4.31
C GLY A 21 3.54 3.19 3.08
N TRP A 22 2.44 3.79 2.62
CA TRP A 22 1.76 3.39 1.39
C TRP A 22 2.46 3.95 0.15
N LYS A 23 2.90 5.22 0.18
CA LYS A 23 3.67 5.82 -0.91
C LYS A 23 4.97 5.08 -1.17
N TYR A 24 5.70 4.72 -0.11
CA TYR A 24 6.91 3.93 -0.18
C TYR A 24 6.65 2.53 -0.78
N LEU A 25 5.60 1.83 -0.31
CA LEU A 25 5.26 0.50 -0.81
C LEU A 25 4.93 0.50 -2.31
N LEU A 26 4.25 1.55 -2.77
CA LEU A 26 3.83 1.70 -4.17
C LEU A 26 4.89 2.39 -5.04
N ALA A 27 6.06 2.73 -4.47
CA ALA A 27 7.11 3.51 -5.12
C ALA A 27 6.59 4.83 -5.73
N LEU A 28 5.70 5.52 -5.00
CA LEU A 28 5.14 6.82 -5.37
C LEU A 28 5.94 7.96 -4.75
N ASP A 29 5.92 9.12 -5.41
CA ASP A 29 6.47 10.36 -4.87
C ASP A 29 5.71 10.80 -3.61
N LEU A 30 6.38 11.47 -2.67
CA LEU A 30 5.75 12.02 -1.47
C LEU A 30 4.67 13.06 -1.77
N ALA A 31 4.76 13.76 -2.89
CA ALA A 31 3.76 14.70 -3.39
C ALA A 31 2.69 14.04 -4.28
N ASP A 32 2.78 12.72 -4.52
CA ASP A 32 1.82 12.02 -5.38
C ASP A 32 0.37 12.17 -4.84
N PRO A 33 -0.60 12.57 -5.68
CA PRO A 33 -1.98 12.82 -5.25
C PRO A 33 -2.77 11.53 -4.94
N GLY A 34 -2.19 10.36 -5.18
CA GLY A 34 -2.86 9.07 -5.15
C GLY A 34 -3.78 8.87 -6.35
N PHE A 35 -4.68 7.89 -6.24
CA PHE A 35 -5.68 7.56 -7.26
C PHE A 35 -7.09 7.86 -6.76
N ASP A 36 -8.11 7.72 -7.62
CA ASP A 36 -9.49 7.78 -7.17
C ASP A 36 -9.91 6.46 -6.49
N HIS A 37 -10.81 6.57 -5.51
CA HIS A 37 -11.36 5.44 -4.78
C HIS A 37 -12.13 4.44 -5.66
N SER A 38 -12.52 4.80 -6.89
CA SER A 38 -13.14 3.91 -7.85
C SER A 38 -12.13 2.94 -8.50
N VAL A 39 -10.84 3.28 -8.53
CA VAL A 39 -9.83 2.49 -9.25
C VAL A 39 -9.71 1.04 -8.73
N PRO A 40 -9.64 0.77 -7.40
CA PRO A 40 -9.55 -0.61 -6.92
C PRO A 40 -10.80 -1.46 -7.20
N ARG A 41 -12.00 -0.85 -7.23
CA ARG A 41 -13.23 -1.58 -7.58
C ARG A 41 -13.33 -1.85 -9.07
N GLU A 42 -13.01 -0.88 -9.91
CA GLU A 42 -13.02 -1.04 -11.37
C GLU A 42 -11.98 -2.05 -11.84
N PHE A 43 -10.77 -2.00 -11.27
CA PHE A 43 -9.73 -3.00 -11.53
C PHE A 43 -10.21 -4.42 -11.24
N ARG A 44 -10.85 -4.63 -10.08
CA ARG A 44 -11.41 -5.95 -9.72
C ARG A 44 -12.55 -6.34 -10.65
N ALA A 45 -13.43 -5.41 -11.01
CA ALA A 45 -14.52 -5.66 -11.96
C ALA A 45 -13.98 -6.13 -13.32
N HIS A 46 -13.00 -5.43 -13.88
CA HIS A 46 -12.36 -5.81 -15.14
C HIS A 46 -11.63 -7.14 -15.06
N LEU A 47 -10.96 -7.45 -13.95
CA LEU A 47 -10.34 -8.76 -13.77
C LEU A 47 -11.36 -9.90 -13.81
N LEU A 48 -12.53 -9.71 -13.20
CA LEU A 48 -13.60 -10.70 -13.16
C LEU A 48 -14.28 -10.82 -14.51
N GLU A 49 -14.64 -9.70 -15.13
CA GLU A 49 -15.28 -9.63 -16.44
C GLU A 49 -14.47 -10.38 -17.51
N HIS A 50 -13.14 -10.22 -17.49
CA HIS A 50 -12.25 -10.85 -18.45
C HIS A 50 -11.64 -12.17 -17.97
N GLN A 51 -12.07 -12.70 -16.81
CA GLN A 51 -11.48 -13.89 -16.18
C GLN A 51 -9.94 -13.85 -16.13
N ALA A 52 -9.37 -12.65 -15.95
CA ALA A 52 -7.95 -12.38 -16.15
C ALA A 52 -7.09 -12.70 -14.91
N GLY A 53 -7.66 -13.33 -13.89
CA GLY A 53 -6.99 -13.64 -12.62
C GLY A 53 -5.76 -14.53 -12.81
N GLU A 54 -5.87 -15.60 -13.60
CA GLU A 54 -4.74 -16.50 -13.87
C GLU A 54 -3.63 -15.81 -14.66
N ARG A 55 -4.01 -14.99 -15.66
CA ARG A 55 -3.06 -14.20 -16.45
C ARG A 55 -2.31 -13.21 -15.56
N LEU A 56 -3.01 -12.51 -14.66
CA LEU A 56 -2.38 -11.63 -13.69
C LEU A 56 -1.42 -12.40 -12.77
N LEU A 57 -1.85 -13.54 -12.24
CA LEU A 57 -1.02 -14.39 -11.38
C LEU A 57 0.26 -14.84 -12.12
N ALA A 58 0.14 -15.30 -13.37
CA ALA A 58 1.26 -15.70 -14.19
C ALA A 58 2.29 -14.56 -14.33
N ARG A 59 1.84 -13.33 -14.60
CA ARG A 59 2.73 -12.16 -14.66
C ARG A 59 3.42 -11.85 -13.34
N VAL A 60 2.72 -11.99 -12.22
CA VAL A 60 3.30 -11.80 -10.88
C VAL A 60 4.38 -12.84 -10.58
N LEU A 61 4.17 -14.10 -11.01
CA LEU A 61 5.15 -15.18 -10.91
C LEU A 61 6.37 -14.93 -11.81
N GLU A 62 6.15 -14.53 -13.07
CA GLU A 62 7.22 -14.16 -14.02
C GLU A 62 8.08 -13.02 -13.49
N ALA A 63 7.48 -12.03 -12.84
CA ALA A 63 8.18 -10.91 -12.23
C ALA A 63 8.97 -11.29 -10.96
N GLY A 64 8.93 -12.56 -10.54
CA GLY A 64 9.67 -13.04 -9.36
C GLY A 64 9.16 -12.46 -8.04
N LEU A 65 7.96 -11.88 -8.01
CA LEU A 65 7.37 -11.24 -6.83
C LEU A 65 6.88 -12.27 -5.80
N LEU A 66 6.69 -13.52 -6.24
CA LEU A 66 6.37 -14.65 -5.39
C LEU A 66 7.43 -15.74 -5.57
N LYS A 67 7.90 -16.31 -4.46
CA LYS A 67 8.87 -17.41 -4.48
C LYS A 67 8.12 -18.74 -4.63
N ALA A 68 8.64 -19.62 -5.48
CA ALA A 68 8.10 -20.96 -5.62
C ALA A 68 8.29 -21.77 -4.32
N ARG A 69 7.17 -22.36 -3.83
CA ARG A 69 7.05 -23.20 -2.63
C ARG A 69 7.31 -22.47 -1.30
N GLY A 70 6.51 -22.83 -0.29
CA GLY A 70 6.58 -22.30 1.07
C GLY A 70 5.42 -21.34 1.39
N ARG A 71 5.03 -21.28 2.68
CA ARG A 71 4.04 -20.30 3.15
C ARG A 71 4.72 -18.93 3.16
N GLN A 72 4.60 -18.18 2.06
CA GLN A 72 5.13 -16.83 2.00
C GLN A 72 4.37 -15.95 3.00
N ARG A 73 5.03 -15.68 4.13
CA ARG A 73 4.67 -14.55 4.97
C ARG A 73 4.99 -13.32 4.14
N THR A 74 3.97 -12.55 3.79
CA THR A 74 4.09 -11.16 3.34
C THR A 74 4.61 -10.37 4.54
N ASP A 75 5.87 -10.55 4.91
CA ASP A 75 6.39 -10.09 6.19
C ASP A 75 6.56 -8.57 6.16
N SER A 76 5.46 -7.93 6.55
CA SER A 76 5.36 -6.51 6.80
C SER A 76 6.30 -6.05 7.93
N ARG A 77 7.24 -6.86 8.41
CA ARG A 77 8.10 -6.50 9.55
C ARG A 77 9.08 -5.40 9.16
N HIS A 78 9.65 -5.44 7.96
CA HIS A 78 10.50 -4.36 7.44
C HIS A 78 9.67 -3.09 7.17
N VAL A 79 8.50 -3.24 6.54
CA VAL A 79 7.58 -2.12 6.24
C VAL A 79 6.98 -1.50 7.51
N LEU A 80 6.58 -2.31 8.50
CA LEU A 80 6.05 -1.86 9.79
C LEU A 80 7.13 -1.28 10.68
N ALA A 81 8.38 -1.76 10.58
CA ALA A 81 9.52 -1.13 11.24
C ALA A 81 9.76 0.26 10.65
N ALA A 82 9.91 0.37 9.32
CA ALA A 82 10.10 1.64 8.63
C ALA A 82 8.93 2.63 8.87
N ALA A 83 7.68 2.16 8.83
CA ALA A 83 6.52 2.99 9.12
C ALA A 83 6.44 3.43 10.60
N ARG A 84 6.90 2.61 11.55
CA ARG A 84 6.99 2.99 12.97
C ARG A 84 8.05 4.06 13.19
N ASP A 85 9.22 3.89 12.59
CA ASP A 85 10.31 4.86 12.71
C ASP A 85 9.89 6.21 12.14
N LEU A 86 9.21 6.19 10.99
CA LEU A 86 8.70 7.39 10.34
C LEU A 86 7.58 8.07 11.11
N ASN A 87 6.57 7.33 11.59
CA ASN A 87 5.53 7.88 12.46
C ASN A 87 6.12 8.52 13.72
N ARG A 88 7.22 7.98 14.24
CA ARG A 88 7.90 8.52 15.43
C ARG A 88 8.60 9.85 15.13
N VAL A 89 9.14 10.02 13.92
CA VAL A 89 9.72 11.29 13.46
C VAL A 89 8.63 12.31 13.20
N GLU A 90 7.55 11.94 12.51
CA GLU A 90 6.41 12.82 12.24
C GLU A 90 5.75 13.30 13.54
N LEU A 91 5.51 12.41 14.50
CA LEU A 91 4.93 12.78 15.80
C LEU A 91 5.79 13.80 16.54
N ARG A 92 7.12 13.65 16.49
CA ARG A 92 8.06 14.60 17.10
C ARG A 92 8.04 15.95 16.37
N ALA A 93 8.03 15.93 15.04
CA ALA A 93 7.95 17.14 14.24
C ALA A 93 6.63 17.90 14.50
N GLU A 94 5.51 17.19 14.59
CA GLU A 94 4.20 17.79 14.86
C GLU A 94 4.11 18.34 16.31
N THR A 95 4.72 17.64 17.27
CA THR A 95 4.81 18.15 18.65
C THR A 95 5.63 19.44 18.73
N LEU A 96 6.75 19.50 18.00
CA LEU A 96 7.57 20.72 17.90
C LEU A 96 6.80 21.85 17.22
N ARG A 97 6.10 21.55 16.13
CA ARG A 97 5.23 22.51 15.45
C ARG A 97 4.16 23.07 16.38
N ALA A 98 3.51 22.22 17.18
CA ALA A 98 2.47 22.65 18.12
C ALA A 98 3.02 23.46 19.32
N ALA A 99 4.29 23.27 19.70
CA ALA A 99 4.90 23.97 20.82
C ALA A 99 5.60 25.29 20.43
N LEU A 100 5.94 25.46 19.15
CA LEU A 100 6.67 26.62 18.62
C LEU A 100 5.79 27.57 17.77
N ASN A 101 4.52 27.21 17.56
CA ASN A 101 3.47 28.12 17.10
C ASN A 101 2.62 28.55 18.29
#